data_AF-A0A7W3LHZ7-F1
#
_entry.id   AF-A0A7W3LHZ7-F1
#
_cell.length_a   1.000
_cell.length_b   1.000
_cell.length_c   1.000
_cell.angle_alpha   90.00
_cell.angle_beta   90.00
_cell.angle_gamma   90.00
#
_symmetry.space_group_name_H-M   'P 1'
#
loop_
_entity.id
_entity.type
_entity.pdbx_description
1 polymer ?
#
loop_
_entity_poly.entity_id
_entity_poly.type
_entity_poly.pdbx_seq_one_letter_code
_entity_poly.pdbx_strand_id
1 'polypeptide(L)'
;MDAPAPLTDEELDEIEEAAAAATPGPWHVRQLDDAHAMGLVAVGTVPDTGRGERWPDFDHGEIVAATLVQEPRYVDVADERWDENARFIARARRDVPRLVAEIRRLRGRPDATGPAR
;
A
#
# COMPACT_ATOMS: atom_id res chain seq x y z
N MET A 1 -6.58 -13.87 22.98
CA MET A 1 -6.06 -12.55 22.59
C MET A 1 -7.22 -11.60 22.71
N ASP A 2 -7.16 -10.65 23.64
CA ASP A 2 -8.16 -9.58 23.68
C ASP A 2 -8.13 -8.83 22.35
N ALA A 3 -9.31 -8.51 21.82
CA ALA A 3 -9.38 -7.60 20.69
C ALA A 3 -8.77 -6.27 21.14
N PRO A 4 -7.87 -5.66 20.35
CA PRO A 4 -7.35 -4.34 20.69
C PRO A 4 -8.50 -3.36 20.89
N ALA A 5 -8.33 -2.41 21.81
CA ALA A 5 -9.33 -1.39 22.08
C ALA A 5 -9.77 -0.70 20.77
N PRO A 6 -11.04 -0.29 20.65
CA PRO A 6 -11.47 0.47 19.48
C PRO A 6 -10.61 1.72 19.30
N LEU A 7 -10.25 2.04 18.06
CA LEU A 7 -9.53 3.29 17.74
C LEU A 7 -10.30 4.50 18.28
N THR A 8 -9.62 5.55 18.69
CA THR A 8 -10.22 6.85 19.01
C THR A 8 -10.56 7.61 17.73
N ASP A 9 -11.18 8.78 17.83
CA ASP A 9 -11.38 9.66 16.66
C ASP A 9 -10.05 10.34 16.27
N GLU A 10 -9.22 10.70 17.27
CA GLU A 10 -7.88 11.25 17.06
C GLU A 10 -6.97 10.27 16.28
N GLU A 11 -6.93 9.00 16.67
CA GLU A 11 -6.17 7.98 15.93
C GLU A 11 -6.68 7.78 14.48
N LEU A 12 -7.98 7.96 14.23
CA LEU A 12 -8.51 7.90 12.86
C LEU A 12 -8.10 9.11 12.02
N ASP A 13 -8.07 10.30 12.63
CA ASP A 13 -7.61 11.53 11.99
C ASP A 13 -6.12 11.42 11.64
N GLU A 14 -5.28 10.89 12.54
CA GLU A 14 -3.86 10.63 12.28
C GLU A 14 -3.63 9.66 11.12
N ILE A 15 -4.41 8.57 11.04
CA ILE A 15 -4.32 7.61 9.93
C ILE A 15 -4.73 8.26 8.61
N GLU A 16 -5.78 9.09 8.61
CA GLU A 16 -6.22 9.80 7.41
C GLU A 16 -5.20 10.82 6.95
N GLU A 17 -4.61 11.59 7.88
CA GLU A 17 -3.56 12.56 7.59
C GLU A 17 -2.33 11.88 6.99
N ALA A 18 -1.87 10.78 7.59
CA ALA A 18 -0.75 10.01 7.07
C ALA A 18 -1.03 9.48 5.64
N ALA A 19 -2.24 8.99 5.39
CA ALA A 19 -2.65 8.53 4.06
C ALA A 19 -2.80 9.67 3.04
N ALA A 20 -3.13 10.89 3.48
CA ALA A 20 -3.24 12.07 2.64
C ALA A 20 -1.87 12.68 2.30
N ALA A 21 -0.91 12.64 3.24
CA ALA A 21 0.45 13.14 3.05
C ALA A 21 1.29 12.29 2.09
N ALA A 22 0.96 11.01 1.93
CA ALA A 22 1.63 10.11 1.00
C ALA A 22 1.32 10.44 -0.48
N THR A 23 2.16 9.93 -1.40
CA THR A 23 2.00 10.10 -2.86
C THR A 23 0.56 9.82 -3.31
N PRO A 24 -0.06 10.70 -4.11
CA PRO A 24 -1.38 10.44 -4.70
C PRO A 24 -1.44 9.09 -5.42
N GLY A 25 -2.58 8.42 -5.32
CA GLY A 25 -2.85 7.17 -6.04
C GLY A 25 -3.40 7.41 -7.45
N PRO A 26 -3.67 6.34 -8.22
CA PRO A 26 -3.52 4.93 -7.84
C PRO A 26 -2.06 4.47 -7.79
N TRP A 27 -1.79 3.46 -6.96
CA TRP A 27 -0.50 2.78 -6.92
C TRP A 27 -0.61 1.40 -7.56
N HIS A 28 0.44 1.01 -8.26
CA HIS A 28 0.50 -0.21 -9.08
C HIS A 28 1.75 -1.01 -8.73
N VAL A 29 1.63 -2.33 -8.70
CA VAL A 29 2.80 -3.22 -8.65
C VAL A 29 3.48 -3.17 -10.01
N ARG A 30 4.80 -3.05 -10.00
CA ARG A 30 5.68 -2.96 -11.17
C ARG A 30 6.71 -4.09 -11.12
N GLN A 31 6.83 -4.82 -12.22
CA GLN A 31 7.84 -5.86 -12.41
C GLN A 31 8.82 -5.34 -13.46
N LEU A 32 10.01 -5.02 -13.00
CA LEU A 32 11.05 -4.35 -13.78
C LEU A 32 12.29 -5.22 -13.82
N ASP A 33 13.11 -5.00 -14.84
CA ASP A 33 14.42 -5.62 -14.96
C ASP A 33 15.50 -4.55 -14.70
N ASP A 34 16.71 -4.98 -14.35
CA ASP A 34 17.90 -4.14 -14.46
C ASP A 34 18.83 -4.59 -15.61
N ALA A 35 19.95 -3.86 -15.77
CA ALA A 35 20.95 -4.10 -16.80
C ALA A 35 21.55 -5.52 -16.78
N HIS A 36 21.45 -6.24 -15.66
CA HIS A 36 21.99 -7.59 -15.47
C HIS A 36 20.92 -8.69 -15.54
N ALA A 37 19.70 -8.36 -16.00
CA ALA A 37 18.54 -9.27 -16.01
C ALA A 37 18.14 -9.75 -14.61
N MET A 38 18.39 -8.91 -13.60
CA MET A 38 18.01 -9.16 -12.22
C MET A 38 16.75 -8.34 -11.91
N GLY A 39 15.75 -9.00 -11.32
CA GLY A 39 14.40 -8.45 -11.20
C GLY A 39 14.25 -7.43 -10.07
N LEU A 40 13.49 -6.37 -10.34
CA LEU A 40 13.03 -5.35 -9.42
C LEU A 40 11.51 -5.48 -9.25
N VAL A 41 11.06 -5.71 -8.02
CA VAL A 41 9.64 -5.62 -7.66
C VAL A 41 9.41 -4.30 -6.95
N ALA A 42 8.54 -3.46 -7.53
CA ALA A 42 8.30 -2.11 -7.06
C ALA A 42 6.80 -1.78 -7.00
N VAL A 43 6.50 -0.66 -6.35
CA VAL A 43 5.21 0.01 -6.36
C VAL A 43 5.42 1.37 -7.00
N GLY A 44 4.62 1.71 -8.00
CA GLY A 44 4.71 2.98 -8.72
C GLY A 44 3.36 3.62 -9.00
N THR A 45 3.39 4.85 -9.50
CA THR A 45 2.20 5.64 -9.87
C THR A 45 1.69 5.36 -11.29
N VAL A 46 2.50 4.65 -12.09
CA VAL A 46 2.16 4.21 -13.44
C VAL A 46 1.93 2.70 -13.46
N PRO A 47 0.93 2.19 -14.20
CA PRO A 47 0.72 0.76 -14.37
C PRO A 47 1.93 0.06 -14.98
N ASP A 48 2.12 -1.21 -14.62
CA ASP A 48 3.14 -2.01 -15.27
C ASP A 48 2.81 -2.31 -16.73
N THR A 49 3.84 -2.31 -17.58
CA THR A 49 3.70 -2.63 -19.01
C THR A 49 3.69 -4.14 -19.28
N GLY A 50 4.06 -4.97 -18.29
CA GLY A 50 4.23 -6.41 -18.43
C GLY A 50 5.46 -6.82 -19.23
N ARG A 51 6.37 -5.88 -19.51
CA ARG A 51 7.53 -6.09 -20.38
C ARG A 51 8.86 -6.23 -19.64
N GLY A 52 8.90 -6.07 -18.32
CA GLY A 52 10.15 -6.04 -17.57
C GLY A 52 11.02 -4.87 -18.02
N GLU A 53 10.48 -3.65 -17.98
CA GLU A 53 11.22 -2.47 -18.43
C GLU A 53 12.50 -2.30 -17.61
N ARG A 54 13.57 -1.89 -18.31
CA ARG A 54 14.90 -1.69 -17.73
C ARG A 54 15.15 -0.23 -17.48
N TRP A 55 15.99 0.08 -16.51
CA TRP A 55 16.53 1.43 -16.45
C TRP A 55 17.48 1.67 -17.64
N PRO A 56 17.39 2.82 -18.36
CA PRO A 56 16.57 4.00 -18.10
C PRO A 56 15.23 4.07 -18.87
N ASP A 57 14.74 2.97 -19.42
CA ASP A 57 13.48 2.88 -20.18
C ASP A 57 12.21 3.09 -19.33
N PHE A 58 12.33 3.13 -18.00
CA PHE A 58 11.28 3.61 -17.09
C PHE A 58 11.77 4.81 -16.26
N ASP A 59 10.86 5.71 -15.87
CA ASP A 59 11.19 6.83 -15.00
C ASP A 59 11.19 6.40 -13.52
N HIS A 60 12.37 6.42 -12.90
CA HIS A 60 12.53 6.13 -11.47
C HIS A 60 11.74 7.09 -10.57
N GLY A 61 11.39 8.29 -11.03
CA GLY A 61 10.52 9.23 -10.32
C GLY A 61 9.07 8.75 -10.15
N GLU A 62 8.67 7.72 -10.90
CA GLU A 62 7.34 7.11 -10.79
C GLU A 62 7.27 6.05 -9.67
N ILE A 63 8.41 5.64 -9.11
CA ILE A 63 8.51 4.58 -8.09
C ILE A 63 8.28 5.16 -6.68
N VAL A 64 7.35 4.57 -5.94
CA VAL A 64 6.97 4.92 -4.57
C VAL A 64 7.70 4.05 -3.54
N ALA A 65 7.88 2.76 -3.83
CA ALA A 65 8.56 1.82 -2.95
C ALA A 65 9.15 0.66 -3.76
N ALA A 66 10.24 0.07 -3.29
CA ALA A 66 10.78 -1.19 -3.80
C ALA A 66 10.65 -2.28 -2.71
N THR A 67 10.26 -3.49 -3.11
CA THR A 67 10.19 -4.65 -2.22
C THR A 67 11.17 -5.75 -2.60
N LEU A 68 11.78 -5.66 -3.78
CA LEU A 68 12.93 -6.47 -4.20
C LEU A 68 13.87 -5.65 -5.09
N VAL A 69 15.17 -5.71 -4.82
CA VAL A 69 16.24 -5.29 -5.74
C VAL A 69 17.32 -6.36 -5.72
N GLN A 70 17.54 -7.03 -6.85
CA GLN A 70 18.42 -8.20 -6.93
C GLN A 70 19.88 -7.87 -7.28
N GLU A 71 20.18 -6.75 -7.95
CA GLU A 71 21.57 -6.34 -8.23
C GLU A 71 21.82 -4.83 -7.95
N PRO A 72 22.66 -4.50 -6.96
CA PRO A 72 23.13 -5.41 -5.91
C PRO A 72 21.93 -5.89 -5.08
N ARG A 73 22.03 -7.09 -4.49
CA ARG A 73 20.96 -7.62 -3.63
C ARG A 73 20.90 -6.86 -2.30
N TYR A 74 20.11 -5.79 -2.24
CA TYR A 74 20.05 -4.90 -1.06
C TYR A 74 18.64 -4.67 -0.49
N VAL A 75 17.59 -4.84 -1.31
CA VAL A 75 16.20 -4.93 -0.83
C VAL A 75 15.76 -6.36 -1.08
N ASP A 76 15.71 -7.16 -0.03
CA ASP A 76 15.32 -8.57 -0.10
C ASP A 76 14.85 -9.04 1.27
N VAL A 77 13.72 -9.73 1.30
CA VAL A 77 13.09 -10.20 2.53
C VAL A 77 13.30 -11.71 2.68
N ALA A 78 13.66 -12.16 3.88
CA ALA A 78 14.07 -13.54 4.13
C ALA A 78 12.98 -14.59 3.85
N ASP A 79 11.70 -14.22 3.84
CA ASP A 79 10.58 -15.11 3.54
C ASP A 79 10.17 -15.09 2.06
N GLU A 80 10.89 -14.34 1.23
CA GLU A 80 10.70 -14.23 -0.22
C GLU A 80 9.33 -13.65 -0.65
N ARG A 81 8.64 -12.94 0.24
CA ARG A 81 7.27 -12.40 0.00
C ARG A 81 7.25 -10.99 -0.59
N TRP A 82 8.25 -10.61 -1.38
CA TRP A 82 8.35 -9.28 -1.98
C TRP A 82 7.15 -8.93 -2.87
N ASP A 83 6.57 -9.92 -3.57
CA ASP A 83 5.38 -9.76 -4.40
C ASP A 83 4.14 -9.45 -3.55
N GLU A 84 3.93 -10.20 -2.47
CA GLU A 84 2.84 -9.95 -1.52
C GLU A 84 2.97 -8.58 -0.85
N ASN A 85 4.19 -8.20 -0.47
CA ASN A 85 4.47 -6.90 0.13
C ASN A 85 4.13 -5.76 -0.84
N ALA A 86 4.55 -5.86 -2.11
CA ALA A 86 4.21 -4.86 -3.13
C ALA A 86 2.70 -4.76 -3.35
N ARG A 87 2.01 -5.90 -3.44
CA ARG A 87 0.55 -5.96 -3.58
C ARG A 87 -0.17 -5.34 -2.38
N PHE A 88 0.32 -5.58 -1.16
CA PHE A 88 -0.24 -5.01 0.06
C PHE A 88 -0.09 -3.49 0.08
N ILE A 89 1.13 -2.98 -0.17
CA ILE A 89 1.42 -1.54 -0.20
C ILE A 89 0.59 -0.83 -1.28
N ALA A 90 0.56 -1.35 -2.50
CA ALA A 90 -0.21 -0.76 -3.59
C ALA A 90 -1.72 -0.67 -3.27
N ARG A 91 -2.27 -1.72 -2.64
CA ARG A 91 -3.69 -1.75 -2.21
C ARG A 91 -3.97 -0.80 -1.05
N ALA A 92 -3.04 -0.68 -0.11
CA ALA A 92 -3.21 0.16 1.08
C ALA A 92 -3.54 1.61 0.71
N ARG A 93 -2.99 2.15 -0.39
CA ARG A 93 -3.30 3.51 -0.86
C ARG A 93 -4.78 3.77 -1.07
N ARG A 94 -5.53 2.76 -1.52
CA ARG A 94 -6.98 2.80 -1.72
C ARG A 94 -7.73 2.32 -0.48
N ASP A 95 -7.25 1.24 0.14
CA ASP A 95 -8.01 0.53 1.15
C ASP A 95 -7.99 1.27 2.50
N VAL A 96 -6.90 1.94 2.88
CA VAL A 96 -6.81 2.70 4.14
C VAL A 96 -7.83 3.84 4.21
N PRO A 97 -7.90 4.80 3.25
CA PRO A 97 -8.92 5.85 3.29
C PRO A 97 -10.36 5.30 3.31
N ARG A 98 -10.61 4.19 2.59
CA ARG A 98 -11.93 3.55 2.56
C ARG A 98 -12.31 2.94 3.91
N LEU A 99 -11.35 2.31 4.59
CA LEU A 99 -11.57 1.74 5.91
C LEU A 99 -11.83 2.83 6.96
N VAL A 100 -11.07 3.94 6.94
CA VAL A 100 -11.33 5.08 7.84
C VAL A 100 -12.74 5.65 7.60
N ALA A 101 -13.11 5.88 6.34
CA ALA A 101 -14.45 6.37 5.99
C ALA A 101 -15.56 5.41 6.47
N GLU A 102 -15.36 4.10 6.33
CA GLU A 102 -16.32 3.09 6.78
C GLU A 102 -16.44 3.06 8.30
N ILE A 103 -15.33 3.17 9.05
CA ILE A 103 -15.37 3.21 10.51
C ILE A 103 -16.15 4.44 10.99
N ARG A 104 -15.89 5.63 10.43
CA ARG A 104 -16.64 6.85 10.77
C ARG A 104 -18.13 6.70 10.46
N ARG A 105 -18.47 6.09 9.32
CA ARG A 105 -19.86 5.79 8.95
C ARG A 105 -20.53 4.88 9.96
N LEU A 106 -19.84 3.84 10.43
CA LEU A 106 -20.36 2.90 11.42
C LEU A 106 -20.57 3.57 12.78
N ARG A 107 -19.65 4.43 13.22
CA ARG A 107 -19.79 5.20 14.48
C ARG A 107 -20.93 6.22 14.44
N GLY A 108 -21.18 6.82 13.29
CA GLY A 108 -22.30 7.76 13.10
C GLY A 108 -23.67 7.09 13.02
N ARG A 109 -23.74 5.75 12.96
CA ARG A 109 -25.01 5.02 12.88
C ARG A 109 -25.56 4.80 14.31
N PRO A 110 -26.79 5.22 14.63
CA PRO A 110 -27.40 4.86 15.90
C PRO A 110 -27.50 3.33 16.01
N ASP A 111 -27.20 2.79 17.20
CA ASP A 111 -27.27 1.36 17.47
C ASP A 111 -28.65 0.82 17.06
N ALA A 112 -28.66 -0.28 16.29
CA ALA A 112 -29.89 -1.01 15.97
C ALA A 112 -30.47 -1.75 17.20
N THR A 113 -29.81 -1.64 18.35
CA THR A 113 -30.17 -2.25 19.63
C THR A 113 -30.57 -1.16 20.63
N GLY A 114 -31.52 -0.30 20.25
CA GLY A 114 -32.28 0.49 21.23
C GLY A 114 -33.21 -0.42 22.03
N PRO A 115 -33.51 -0.11 23.31
CA PRO A 115 -34.24 -1.02 24.19
C PRO A 115 -35.65 -1.30 23.65
N ALA A 116 -36.03 -2.58 23.64
CA ALA A 116 -37.42 -2.98 23.43
C ALA A 116 -38.28 -2.25 24.47
N ARG A 117 -39.22 -1.44 23.98
CA ARG A 117 -40.32 -0.88 24.79
C ARG A 117 -41.30 -1.97 25.16
#